data_AF-A0A0X3TRN0-F1
#
_entry.id   AF-A0A0X3TRN0-F1
#
_cell.length_a   1.000
_cell.length_b   1.000
_cell.length_c   1.000
_cell.angle_alpha   90.00
_cell.angle_beta   90.00
_cell.angle_gamma   90.00
#
_symmetry.space_group_name_H-M   'P 1'
#
loop_
_entity.id
_entity.type
_entity.pdbx_description
1 polymer ?
#
loop_
_entity_poly.entity_id
_entity_poly.type
_entity_poly.pdbx_seq_one_letter_code
_entity_poly.pdbx_strand_id
1 'polypeptide(L)'
;MDIRSLTAAQNYAFARPATQADPDHIGVAQGLRSTFQDFTATLKRSEQVSEAAMTGQADPHALVQALAQTELAVETAVIVRNKVVEAYQEILRMPV
;
A
#
# COMPACT_ATOMS: atom_id res chain seq x y z
N MET A 1 44.28 8.05 -18.36
CA MET A 1 42.92 7.53 -18.06
C MET A 1 42.46 8.02 -16.68
N ASP A 2 42.67 9.30 -16.35
CA ASP A 2 42.74 9.72 -14.93
C ASP A 2 41.70 10.79 -14.53
N ILE A 3 41.03 11.39 -15.53
CA ILE A 3 40.01 12.41 -15.28
C ILE A 3 38.68 11.75 -14.87
N ARG A 4 38.41 10.53 -15.34
CA ARG A 4 37.17 9.80 -15.05
C ARG A 4 37.13 9.18 -13.66
N SER A 5 38.28 8.82 -13.08
CA SER A 5 38.36 8.28 -11.71
C SER A 5 38.15 9.36 -10.67
N LEU A 6 38.66 10.56 -10.91
CA LEU A 6 38.45 11.72 -10.04
C LEU A 6 36.97 12.15 -10.01
N THR A 7 36.30 12.17 -11.17
CA THR A 7 34.87 12.48 -11.22
C THR A 7 34.01 11.37 -10.61
N ALA A 8 34.39 10.10 -10.76
CA ALA A 8 33.71 8.99 -10.10
C ALA A 8 33.81 9.08 -8.56
N ALA A 9 34.99 9.41 -8.02
CA ALA A 9 35.19 9.59 -6.58
C ALA A 9 34.40 10.79 -6.03
N GLN A 10 34.33 11.88 -6.79
CA GLN A 10 33.53 13.07 -6.44
C GLN A 10 32.03 12.75 -6.45
N ASN A 11 31.54 12.09 -7.50
CA ASN A 11 30.12 11.69 -7.60
C ASN A 11 29.73 10.72 -6.48
N TYR A 12 30.62 9.80 -6.11
CA TYR A 12 30.40 8.91 -4.96
C TYR A 12 30.35 9.69 -3.64
N ALA A 13 31.24 10.68 -3.45
CA ALA A 13 31.23 11.53 -2.27
C ALA A 13 29.93 12.36 -2.16
N PHE A 14 29.37 12.83 -3.28
CA PHE A 14 28.08 13.51 -3.32
C PHE A 14 26.88 12.57 -3.10
N ALA A 15 27.00 11.28 -3.41
CA ALA A 15 25.93 10.29 -3.26
C ALA A 15 25.86 9.63 -1.87
N ARG A 16 26.93 9.65 -1.07
CA ARG A 16 26.91 9.14 0.33
C ARG A 16 25.88 9.83 1.25
N PRO A 17 25.71 11.17 1.26
CA PRO A 17 24.72 11.79 2.13
C PRO A 17 23.27 11.48 1.72
N ALA A 18 23.02 11.10 0.46
CA ALA A 18 21.69 10.67 -0.01
C ALA A 18 21.35 9.21 0.35
N THR A 19 22.32 8.45 0.87
CA THR A 19 22.15 7.04 1.31
C THR A 19 22.33 6.86 2.82
N GLN A 20 22.60 7.96 3.55
CA GLN A 20 22.57 7.94 5.01
C GLN A 20 21.10 7.86 5.46
N ALA A 21 20.78 6.83 6.23
CA ALA A 21 19.46 6.68 6.82
C ALA A 21 19.20 7.85 7.77
N ASP A 22 18.24 8.69 7.42
CA ASP A 22 17.79 9.81 8.23
C ASP A 22 17.20 9.28 9.56
N PRO A 23 17.70 9.72 10.73
CA PRO A 23 17.15 9.33 12.03
C PRO A 23 15.65 9.66 12.20
N ASP A 24 15.07 10.55 11.37
CA ASP A 24 13.63 10.84 11.35
C ASP A 24 12.77 9.67 10.83
N HIS A 25 13.35 8.70 10.09
CA HIS A 25 12.60 7.53 9.61
C HIS A 25 12.31 6.48 10.70
N ILE A 26 12.90 6.61 11.89
CA ILE A 26 12.55 5.77 13.06
C ILE A 26 11.10 6.03 13.50
N GLY A 27 10.63 7.28 13.38
CA GLY A 27 9.25 7.66 13.66
C GLY A 27 8.25 7.06 12.65
N VAL A 28 8.63 6.97 11.37
CA VAL A 28 7.81 6.37 10.31
C VAL A 28 7.65 4.86 10.53
N ALA A 29 8.72 4.16 10.89
CA ALA A 29 8.65 2.74 11.23
C ALA A 29 7.78 2.47 12.47
N GLN A 30 7.80 3.37 13.45
CA GLN A 30 6.97 3.27 14.64
C GLN A 30 5.50 3.57 14.36
N GLY A 31 5.21 4.60 13.55
CA GLY A 31 3.86 4.92 13.09
C GLY A 31 3.28 3.82 12.20
N LEU A 32 4.11 3.17 11.37
CA LEU A 32 3.68 2.01 10.59
C LEU A 32 3.34 0.83 11.50
N ARG A 33 4.13 0.56 12.55
CA ARG A 33 3.79 -0.50 13.51
C ARG A 33 2.48 -0.23 14.24
N SER A 34 2.19 1.01 14.65
CA SER A 34 0.92 1.33 15.30
C SER A 34 -0.26 1.16 14.35
N THR A 35 -0.15 1.61 13.09
CA THR A 35 -1.23 1.42 12.11
C THR A 35 -1.48 -0.05 11.79
N PHE A 36 -0.44 -0.89 11.73
CA PHE A 36 -0.60 -2.34 11.58
C PHE A 36 -1.29 -2.99 12.81
N GLN A 37 -1.00 -2.52 14.02
CA GLN A 37 -1.66 -2.98 15.24
C GLN A 37 -3.14 -2.59 15.25
N ASP A 38 -3.45 -1.33 14.91
CA ASP A 38 -4.82 -0.82 14.81
C ASP A 38 -5.62 -1.54 13.71
N PHE A 39 -4.97 -1.82 12.58
CA PHE A 39 -5.55 -2.60 11.48
C PHE A 39 -5.89 -4.03 11.93
N THR A 40 -4.99 -4.69 12.65
CA THR A 40 -5.23 -6.04 13.19
C THR A 40 -6.37 -6.03 14.21
N ALA A 41 -6.45 -5.01 15.06
CA ALA A 41 -7.56 -4.84 16.00
C ALA A 41 -8.89 -4.61 15.27
N THR A 42 -8.88 -3.82 14.20
CA THR A 42 -10.05 -3.56 13.34
C THR A 42 -10.50 -4.82 12.61
N LEU A 43 -9.58 -5.62 12.08
CA LEU A 43 -9.90 -6.90 11.45
C LEU A 43 -10.56 -7.87 12.42
N LYS A 44 -10.02 -8.04 13.63
CA LYS A 44 -10.64 -8.89 14.67
C LYS A 44 -12.05 -8.41 15.03
N ARG A 45 -12.24 -7.09 15.11
CA ARG A 45 -13.55 -6.50 15.39
C ARG A 45 -14.53 -6.74 14.24
N SER A 46 -14.06 -6.60 13.00
CA SER A 46 -14.83 -6.93 11.79
C SER A 46 -15.26 -8.40 11.79
N GLU A 47 -14.35 -9.31 12.14
CA GLU A 47 -14.61 -10.75 12.17
C GLU A 47 -15.72 -11.11 13.16
N GLN A 48 -15.70 -10.54 14.38
CA GLN A 48 -16.79 -10.68 15.35
C GLN A 48 -18.13 -10.13 14.84
N VAL A 49 -18.12 -9.00 14.14
CA VAL A 49 -19.33 -8.38 13.59
C VAL A 49 -19.88 -9.21 12.43
N SER A 50 -19.01 -9.75 11.58
CA SER A 50 -19.40 -10.66 10.50
C SER A 50 -19.96 -11.97 11.05
N GLU A 51 -19.37 -12.53 12.10
CA GLU A 51 -19.90 -13.71 12.80
C GLU A 51 -21.31 -13.46 13.34
N ALA A 52 -21.53 -12.33 14.02
CA ALA A 52 -22.83 -11.92 14.53
C ALA A 52 -23.86 -11.59 13.43
N ALA A 53 -23.40 -11.14 12.26
CA ALA A 53 -24.26 -10.93 11.10
C ALA A 53 -24.66 -12.26 10.45
N MET A 54 -23.75 -13.24 10.39
CA MET A 54 -24.01 -14.59 9.86
C MET A 54 -24.97 -15.40 10.74
N THR A 55 -25.06 -15.10 12.05
CA THR A 55 -26.07 -15.71 12.94
C THR A 55 -27.50 -15.18 12.72
N GLY A 56 -27.73 -14.31 11.73
CA GLY A 56 -29.06 -14.00 11.21
C GLY A 56 -29.85 -12.94 11.98
N GLN A 57 -29.21 -12.14 12.82
CA GLN A 57 -29.85 -10.98 13.50
C GLN A 57 -29.82 -9.67 12.70
N ALA A 58 -29.33 -9.69 11.46
CA ALA A 58 -29.17 -8.48 10.64
C ALA A 58 -30.41 -8.23 9.75
N ASP A 59 -31.06 -7.10 10.01
CA ASP A 59 -32.17 -6.52 9.23
C ASP A 59 -31.79 -6.38 7.73
N PRO A 60 -32.66 -6.73 6.76
CA PRO A 60 -32.43 -6.51 5.33
C PRO A 60 -31.96 -5.08 4.97
N HIS A 61 -32.34 -4.07 5.77
CA HIS A 61 -31.82 -2.71 5.60
C HIS A 61 -30.32 -2.59 5.90
N ALA A 62 -29.80 -3.34 6.87
CA ALA A 62 -28.38 -3.37 7.19
C ALA A 62 -27.54 -3.96 6.05
N LEU A 63 -28.08 -4.94 5.31
CA LEU A 63 -27.42 -5.50 4.12
C LEU A 63 -27.31 -4.46 3.01
N VAL A 64 -28.39 -3.73 2.71
CA VAL A 64 -28.37 -2.67 1.68
C VAL A 64 -27.42 -1.54 2.07
N GLN A 65 -27.39 -1.16 3.34
CA GLN A 65 -26.44 -0.16 3.84
C GLN A 65 -24.99 -0.64 3.73
N ALA A 66 -24.71 -1.90 4.06
CA ALA A 66 -23.38 -2.49 3.90
C ALA A 66 -22.94 -2.57 2.43
N LEU A 67 -23.87 -2.90 1.52
CA LEU A 67 -23.60 -2.91 0.08
C LEU A 67 -23.28 -1.51 -0.45
N ALA A 68 -24.03 -0.48 -0.02
CA ALA A 68 -23.76 0.91 -0.38
C ALA A 68 -22.38 1.38 0.12
N GLN A 69 -21.93 0.93 1.30
CA GLN A 69 -20.59 1.22 1.81
C GLN A 69 -19.48 0.48 1.04
N THR A 70 -19.79 -0.65 0.42
CA THR A 70 -18.82 -1.48 -0.30
C THR A 70 -18.59 -1.01 -1.74
N GLU A 71 -19.48 -0.17 -2.28
CA GLU A 71 -19.42 0.34 -3.66
C GLU A 71 -18.08 1.04 -3.98
N LEU A 72 -17.61 1.91 -3.08
CA LEU A 72 -16.32 2.61 -3.21
C LEU A 72 -15.12 1.66 -3.21
N ALA A 73 -15.20 0.59 -2.41
CA ALA A 73 -14.14 -0.42 -2.34
C ALA A 73 -14.07 -1.23 -3.64
N VAL A 74 -15.22 -1.57 -4.22
CA VAL A 74 -15.31 -2.28 -5.51
C VAL A 74 -14.79 -1.40 -6.66
N GLU A 75 -15.18 -0.13 -6.70
CA GLU A 75 -14.68 0.82 -7.70
C GLU A 75 -13.15 0.93 -7.66
N THR A 76 -12.59 1.08 -6.46
CA THR A 76 -11.13 1.14 -6.27
C THR A 76 -10.44 -0.16 -6.70
N ALA A 77 -11.03 -1.31 -6.39
CA ALA A 77 -10.49 -2.61 -6.82
C ALA A 77 -10.46 -2.75 -8.35
N VAL A 78 -11.48 -2.24 -9.05
CA VAL A 78 -11.52 -2.23 -10.52
C VAL A 78 -10.45 -1.28 -11.10
N ILE A 79 -10.24 -0.11 -10.49
CA ILE A 79 -9.19 0.83 -10.90
C ILE A 79 -7.81 0.17 -10.78
N VAL A 80 -7.52 -0.48 -9.66
CA VAL A 80 -6.25 -1.21 -9.46
C VAL A 80 -6.09 -2.33 -10.48
N ARG A 81 -7.14 -3.15 -10.70
CA ARG A 81 -7.14 -4.20 -11.73
C ARG A 81 -6.79 -3.63 -13.10
N ASN A 82 -7.40 -2.52 -13.49
CA ASN A 82 -7.17 -1.91 -14.80
C ASN A 82 -5.74 -1.38 -14.92
N LYS A 83 -5.18 -0.78 -13.86
CA LYS A 83 -3.79 -0.30 -13.85
C LYS A 83 -2.77 -1.43 -13.99
N VAL A 84 -3.02 -2.57 -13.36
CA VAL A 84 -2.18 -3.77 -13.49
C VAL A 84 -2.23 -4.30 -14.92
N VAL A 85 -3.40 -4.31 -15.55
CA VAL A 85 -3.54 -4.72 -16.94
C VAL A 85 -2.82 -3.76 -17.89
N GLU A 86 -2.93 -2.45 -17.69
CA GLU A 86 -2.17 -1.46 -18.45
C GLU A 86 -0.66 -1.69 -18.33
N ALA A 87 -0.15 -1.82 -17.11
CA ALA A 87 1.27 -2.05 -16.86
C ALA A 87 1.77 -3.35 -17.52
N TYR A 88 0.96 -4.41 -17.49
CA TYR A 88 1.31 -5.67 -18.15
C TYR A 88 1.34 -5.52 -19.68
N GLN A 89 0.38 -4.78 -20.24
CA GLN A 89 0.38 -4.47 -21.67
C GLN A 89 1.53 -3.55 -22.08
N GLU A 90 1.96 -2.63 -21.21
CA GLU A 90 3.09 -1.73 -21.46
C GLU A 90 4.43 -2.48 -21.47
N ILE A 91 4.63 -3.43 -20.53
CA ILE A 91 5.79 -4.33 -20.53
C ILE A 91 5.86 -5.15 -21.82
N LEU A 92 4.73 -5.67 -22.30
CA LEU A 92 4.67 -6.45 -23.56
C LEU A 92 4.84 -5.60 -24.82
N ARG A 93 4.62 -4.28 -24.74
CA ARG A 93 4.78 -3.34 -25.86
C ARG A 93 6.17 -2.72 -25.92
N MET A 94 6.98 -2.84 -24.88
CA MET A 94 8.40 -2.49 -24.96
C MET A 94 9.10 -3.53 -25.86
N PRO A 95 9.65 -3.13 -27.02
CA PRO A 95 10.53 -4.02 -27.76
C PRO A 95 11.78 -4.29 -26.92
N VAL A 96 12.15 -5.56 -26.83
CA VAL A 96 13.45 -6.00 -26.28
C VAL A 96 14.63 -5.43 -27.05
#